data_AF-A0AAV7CR51-F1
#
_entry.id   AF-A0AAV7CR51-F1
#
_cell.length_a   1.000
_cell.length_b   1.000
_cell.length_c   1.000
_cell.angle_alpha   90.00
_cell.angle_beta   90.00
_cell.angle_gamma   90.00
#
_symmetry.space_group_name_H-M   'P 1'
#
loop_
_entity.id
_entity.type
_entity.pdbx_description
1 polymer ?
#
loop_
_entity_poly.entity_id
_entity_poly.type
_entity_poly.pdbx_seq_one_letter_code
_entity_poly.pdbx_strand_id
1 'polypeptide(L)'
;MGITVNLMEAWEPYKAAKTALNYTLDLPNIKEQACRYAAIMERLHPQVQQFLKEGFLREEFVLDNIPKLLNCLRDCNVAIRWLMLHTADSAYDPNNKRLRQVKDQVLAESKYNSKVLFQLLLDTAQYEFLLKEVMLSFLRAKVKW
;
A
#
# COMPACT_ATOMS: atom_id res chain seq x y z
N MET A 1 -10.32 5.83 3.82
CA MET A 1 -10.48 5.94 2.36
C MET A 1 -11.89 6.44 2.09
N GLY A 2 -12.09 7.28 1.06
CA GLY A 2 -13.42 7.81 0.74
C GLY A 2 -14.37 6.74 0.20
N ILE A 3 -15.40 7.16 -0.55
CA ILE A 3 -16.32 6.25 -1.23
C ILE A 3 -15.52 5.35 -2.20
N THR A 4 -15.67 4.04 -2.07
CA THR A 4 -15.04 3.05 -2.96
C THR A 4 -16.08 2.48 -3.93
N VAL A 5 -15.65 2.09 -5.12
CA VAL A 5 -16.50 1.55 -6.19
C VAL A 5 -15.84 0.31 -6.77
N ASN A 6 -16.58 -0.79 -6.85
CA ASN A 6 -16.13 -1.98 -7.56
C ASN A 6 -16.39 -1.80 -9.07
N LEU A 7 -15.32 -1.68 -9.85
CA LEU A 7 -15.43 -1.47 -11.29
C LEU A 7 -16.05 -2.66 -12.04
N MET A 8 -15.91 -3.89 -11.53
CA MET A 8 -16.54 -5.05 -12.19
C MET A 8 -18.07 -4.98 -12.15
N GLU A 9 -18.63 -4.38 -11.12
CA GLU A 9 -20.08 -4.19 -10.98
C GLU A 9 -20.52 -2.90 -11.66
N ALA A 10 -19.82 -1.80 -11.36
CA ALA A 10 -20.17 -0.48 -11.89
C ALA A 10 -20.07 -0.41 -13.42
N TRP A 11 -19.16 -1.17 -14.03
CA TRP A 11 -18.98 -1.19 -15.49
C TRP A 11 -19.73 -2.31 -16.20
N GLU A 12 -20.48 -3.15 -15.49
CA GLU A 12 -21.26 -4.25 -16.08
C GLU A 12 -22.20 -3.81 -17.22
N PRO A 13 -22.90 -2.65 -17.13
CA PRO A 13 -23.77 -2.18 -18.22
C PRO A 13 -23.01 -1.69 -19.47
N TYR A 14 -21.71 -1.40 -19.36
CA TYR A 14 -20.93 -0.73 -20.41
C TYR A 14 -20.02 -1.73 -21.12
N LYS A 15 -20.50 -2.27 -22.25
CA LYS A 15 -19.82 -3.36 -23.00
C LYS A 15 -18.32 -3.10 -23.24
N ALA A 16 -17.95 -1.93 -23.74
CA ALA A 16 -16.55 -1.60 -24.02
C ALA A 16 -15.68 -1.55 -22.75
N ALA A 17 -16.20 -0.94 -21.68
CA ALA A 17 -15.49 -0.83 -20.41
C ALA A 17 -15.33 -2.20 -19.73
N LYS A 18 -16.39 -3.02 -19.73
CA LYS A 18 -16.34 -4.42 -19.26
C LYS A 18 -15.31 -5.25 -20.03
N THR A 19 -15.31 -5.15 -21.37
CA THR A 19 -14.34 -5.86 -22.21
C THR A 19 -12.91 -5.42 -21.91
N ALA A 20 -12.64 -4.11 -21.82
CA ALA A 20 -11.33 -3.58 -21.47
C ALA A 20 -10.88 -4.06 -20.08
N LEU A 21 -11.78 -4.01 -19.08
CA LEU A 21 -11.49 -4.45 -17.73
C LEU A 21 -11.18 -5.95 -17.67
N ASN A 22 -11.82 -6.78 -18.50
CA ASN A 22 -11.56 -8.21 -18.55
C ASN A 22 -10.13 -8.55 -18.99
N TYR A 23 -9.52 -7.74 -19.88
CA TYR A 23 -8.11 -7.92 -20.24
C TYR A 23 -7.18 -7.64 -19.05
N THR A 24 -7.51 -6.64 -18.24
CA THR A 24 -6.74 -6.33 -17.02
C THR A 24 -6.94 -7.39 -15.93
N LEU A 25 -8.15 -7.95 -15.82
CA LEU A 25 -8.53 -8.93 -14.80
C LEU A 25 -8.36 -10.38 -15.24
N ASP A 26 -7.48 -10.64 -16.21
CA ASP A 26 -7.09 -12.01 -16.51
C ASP A 26 -6.28 -12.59 -15.33
N LEU A 27 -6.41 -13.90 -15.09
CA LEU A 27 -5.82 -14.58 -13.93
C LEU A 27 -4.30 -14.40 -13.83
N PRO A 28 -3.51 -14.40 -14.92
CA PRO A 28 -2.08 -14.14 -14.85
C PRO A 28 -1.76 -12.73 -14.37
N ASN A 29 -2.53 -11.72 -14.82
CA ASN A 29 -2.31 -10.32 -14.46
C ASN A 29 -2.63 -10.07 -12.97
N ILE A 30 -3.71 -10.68 -12.48
CA ILE A 30 -4.09 -10.63 -11.06
C ILE A 30 -2.98 -11.25 -10.21
N LYS A 31 -2.51 -12.44 -10.61
CA LYS A 31 -1.41 -13.12 -9.93
C LYS A 31 -0.15 -12.28 -9.89
N GLU A 32 0.26 -11.72 -11.03
CA GLU A 32 1.45 -10.87 -11.13
C GLU A 32 1.37 -9.69 -10.15
N GLN A 33 0.25 -8.96 -10.14
CA GLN A 33 0.09 -7.82 -9.23
C GLN A 33 0.06 -8.26 -7.76
N ALA A 34 -0.67 -9.33 -7.44
CA ALA A 34 -0.73 -9.84 -6.07
C ALA A 34 0.65 -10.28 -5.56
N CYS A 35 1.40 -11.05 -6.36
CA CYS A 35 2.78 -11.44 -6.03
C CYS A 35 3.72 -10.25 -5.91
N ARG A 36 3.57 -9.23 -6.76
CA ARG A 36 4.34 -7.99 -6.67
C ARG A 36 4.13 -7.29 -5.32
N TYR A 37 2.88 -7.19 -4.86
CA TYR A 37 2.60 -6.59 -3.55
C TYR A 37 3.06 -7.48 -2.39
N ALA A 38 3.02 -8.80 -2.51
CA ALA A 38 3.66 -9.69 -1.53
C ALA A 38 5.16 -9.38 -1.39
N ALA A 39 5.89 -9.30 -2.50
CA ALA A 39 7.32 -8.99 -2.49
C ALA A 39 7.62 -7.59 -1.95
N ILE A 40 6.78 -6.60 -2.26
CA ILE A 40 6.88 -5.26 -1.69
C ILE A 40 6.69 -5.30 -0.16
N MET A 41 5.69 -6.01 0.33
CA MET A 41 5.43 -6.15 1.78
C MET A 41 6.59 -6.83 2.52
N GLU A 42 7.13 -7.90 1.95
CA GLU A 42 8.29 -8.62 2.51
C GLU A 42 9.52 -7.70 2.66
N ARG A 43 9.70 -6.75 1.75
CA ARG A 43 10.79 -5.75 1.80
C ARG A 43 10.48 -4.58 2.73
N LEU A 44 9.27 -4.02 2.68
CA LEU A 44 8.94 -2.79 3.40
C LEU A 44 8.87 -2.99 4.91
N HIS A 45 8.31 -4.10 5.37
CA HIS A 45 8.14 -4.33 6.80
C HIS A 45 9.46 -4.26 7.61
N PRO A 46 10.54 -5.00 7.26
CA PRO A 46 11.80 -4.87 7.97
C PRO A 46 12.46 -3.50 7.78
N GLN A 47 12.27 -2.86 6.62
CA GLN A 47 12.83 -1.54 6.35
C GLN A 47 12.22 -0.45 7.24
N VAL A 48 10.89 -0.42 7.38
CA VAL A 48 10.21 0.53 8.27
C VAL A 48 10.58 0.25 9.72
N GLN A 49 10.59 -1.02 10.14
CA GLN A 49 11.03 -1.41 11.49
C GLN A 49 12.46 -0.95 11.79
N GLN A 50 13.36 -0.99 10.80
CA GLN A 50 14.71 -0.44 10.95
C GLN A 50 14.71 1.07 11.16
N PHE A 51 13.91 1.82 10.38
CA PHE A 51 13.79 3.27 10.52
C PHE A 51 13.16 3.70 11.84
N LEU A 52 12.29 2.86 12.41
CA LEU A 52 11.69 3.11 13.72
C LEU A 52 12.60 2.77 14.90
N LYS A 53 13.77 2.14 14.68
CA LYS A 53 14.72 1.91 15.76
C LYS A 53 15.17 3.24 16.36
N GLU A 54 15.20 3.29 17.69
CA GLU A 54 15.59 4.48 18.41
C GLU A 54 16.97 4.98 17.96
N GLY A 55 17.05 6.28 17.69
CA GLY A 55 18.28 6.92 17.24
C GLY A 55 18.72 6.57 15.82
N PHE A 56 17.89 5.91 14.99
CA PHE A 56 18.19 5.68 13.57
C PHE A 56 17.95 6.92 12.71
N LEU A 57 16.76 7.55 12.85
CA LEU A 57 16.39 8.78 12.12
C LEU A 57 16.98 10.03 12.77
N ARG A 58 18.32 10.13 12.78
CA ARG A 58 19.03 11.35 13.20
C ARG A 58 19.07 12.36 12.06
N GLU A 59 19.26 13.62 12.43
CA GLU A 59 19.28 14.75 11.50
C GLU A 59 20.21 14.53 10.29
N GLU A 60 21.48 14.19 10.55
CA GLU A 60 22.48 13.92 9.51
C GLU A 60 22.04 12.80 8.56
N PHE A 61 21.60 11.67 9.12
CA PHE A 61 21.15 10.53 8.32
C PHE A 61 19.95 10.90 7.44
N VAL A 62 18.98 11.64 7.99
CA VAL A 62 17.79 12.06 7.26
C VAL A 62 18.17 12.98 6.09
N LEU A 63 19.04 13.97 6.31
CA LEU A 63 19.52 14.88 5.26
C LEU A 63 20.21 14.14 4.12
N ASP A 64 21.05 13.16 4.43
CA ASP A 64 21.77 12.38 3.43
C ASP A 64 20.88 11.38 2.68
N ASN A 65 19.73 11.01 3.24
CA ASN A 65 18.89 9.91 2.73
C ASN A 65 17.46 10.32 2.40
N ILE A 66 17.15 11.63 2.24
CA ILE A 66 15.79 12.13 1.96
C ILE A 66 15.07 11.34 0.85
N PRO A 67 15.66 11.11 -0.35
CA PRO A 67 14.95 10.41 -1.42
C PRO A 67 14.61 8.96 -1.05
N LYS A 68 15.53 8.27 -0.37
CA LYS A 68 15.32 6.88 0.09
C LYS A 68 14.19 6.80 1.10
N LEU A 69 14.16 7.74 2.05
CA LEU A 69 13.16 7.80 3.12
C LEU A 69 11.76 8.08 2.56
N LEU A 70 11.64 9.09 1.69
CA LEU A 70 10.37 9.45 1.06
C LEU A 70 9.87 8.37 0.09
N ASN A 71 10.75 7.72 -0.66
CA ASN A 71 10.37 6.60 -1.52
C ASN A 71 9.86 5.41 -0.71
N CYS A 72 10.51 5.07 0.42
CA CYS A 72 10.00 4.03 1.31
C CYS A 72 8.61 4.39 1.86
N LEU A 73 8.40 5.63 2.30
CA LEU A 73 7.11 6.09 2.81
C LEU A 73 6.02 6.03 1.73
N ARG A 74 6.35 6.43 0.49
CA ARG A 74 5.45 6.33 -0.67
C ARG A 74 5.10 4.86 -0.96
N ASP A 75 6.10 3.99 -1.03
CA ASP A 75 5.90 2.56 -1.31
C ASP A 75 5.00 1.92 -0.25
N CYS A 76 5.16 2.26 1.03
CA CYS A 76 4.27 1.83 2.12
C CYS A 76 2.83 2.27 1.87
N ASN A 77 2.60 3.56 1.62
CA ASN A 77 1.27 4.09 1.37
C ASN A 77 0.58 3.45 0.16
N VAL A 78 1.33 3.22 -0.93
CA VAL A 78 0.81 2.55 -2.12
C VAL A 78 0.45 1.09 -1.82
N ALA A 79 1.33 0.35 -1.17
CA ALA A 79 1.11 -1.06 -0.82
C ALA A 79 -0.08 -1.25 0.13
N ILE A 80 -0.11 -0.45 1.21
CA ILE A 80 -1.20 -0.48 2.19
C ILE A 80 -2.53 -0.19 1.50
N ARG A 81 -2.59 0.88 0.71
CA ARG A 81 -3.83 1.27 0.02
C ARG A 81 -4.30 0.19 -0.94
N TRP A 82 -3.38 -0.37 -1.74
CA TRP A 82 -3.71 -1.40 -2.69
C TRP A 82 -4.27 -2.64 -1.98
N LEU A 83 -3.60 -3.14 -0.96
CA LEU A 83 -4.04 -4.30 -0.19
C LEU A 83 -5.39 -4.04 0.48
N MET A 84 -5.53 -2.94 1.22
CA MET A 84 -6.79 -2.59 1.88
C MET A 84 -7.97 -2.52 0.90
N LEU A 85 -7.79 -1.98 -0.31
CA LEU A 85 -8.87 -1.89 -1.30
C LEU A 85 -9.24 -3.26 -1.87
N HIS A 86 -8.24 -4.09 -2.22
CA HIS A 86 -8.47 -5.36 -2.92
C HIS A 86 -8.70 -6.55 -1.99
N THR A 87 -8.74 -6.32 -0.67
CA THR A 87 -9.11 -7.34 0.32
C THR A 87 -10.31 -6.94 1.18
N ALA A 88 -10.89 -5.74 0.98
CA ALA A 88 -12.02 -5.24 1.77
C ALA A 88 -13.33 -5.96 1.45
N ASP A 89 -13.97 -6.57 2.43
CA ASP A 89 -15.23 -7.31 2.25
C ASP A 89 -16.38 -6.46 1.68
N SER A 90 -16.39 -5.17 1.99
CA SER A 90 -17.45 -4.24 1.59
C SER A 90 -17.57 -3.98 0.08
N ALA A 91 -16.56 -4.37 -0.71
CA ALA A 91 -16.54 -4.12 -2.15
C ALA A 91 -17.08 -5.30 -2.97
N TYR A 92 -17.62 -6.35 -2.34
CA TYR A 92 -17.95 -7.61 -3.01
C TYR A 92 -19.40 -8.03 -2.80
N ASP A 93 -20.17 -8.25 -3.87
CA ASP A 93 -21.35 -9.12 -3.80
C ASP A 93 -20.90 -10.58 -3.69
N PRO A 94 -21.18 -11.27 -2.54
CA PRO A 94 -20.79 -12.66 -2.37
C PRO A 94 -21.45 -13.60 -3.39
N ASN A 95 -22.55 -13.21 -4.03
CA ASN A 95 -23.22 -14.04 -5.05
C ASN A 95 -22.49 -14.03 -6.41
N ASN A 96 -21.58 -13.08 -6.63
CA ASN A 96 -20.82 -12.99 -7.87
C ASN A 96 -19.59 -13.92 -7.83
N LYS A 97 -19.73 -15.10 -8.48
CA LYS A 97 -18.68 -16.13 -8.55
C LYS A 97 -17.34 -15.61 -9.06
N ARG A 98 -17.36 -14.72 -10.07
CA ARG A 98 -16.14 -14.20 -10.68
C ARG A 98 -15.41 -13.26 -9.73
N LEU A 99 -16.14 -12.37 -9.06
CA LEU A 99 -15.57 -11.48 -8.05
C LEU A 99 -14.91 -12.26 -6.90
N ARG A 100 -15.57 -13.31 -6.44
CA ARG A 100 -15.02 -14.20 -5.42
C ARG A 100 -13.71 -14.85 -5.88
N GLN A 101 -13.67 -15.38 -7.11
CA GLN A 101 -12.45 -15.97 -7.68
C GLN A 101 -11.29 -14.97 -7.72
N VAL A 102 -11.54 -13.73 -8.18
CA VAL A 102 -10.51 -12.68 -8.23
C VAL A 102 -10.01 -12.36 -6.82
N LYS A 103 -10.92 -12.21 -5.85
CA LYS A 103 -10.56 -11.92 -4.46
C LYS A 103 -9.74 -13.05 -3.84
N ASP A 104 -10.17 -14.29 -3.98
CA ASP A 104 -9.48 -15.46 -3.43
C ASP A 104 -8.06 -15.56 -4.01
N GLN A 105 -7.89 -15.28 -5.30
CA GLN A 105 -6.59 -15.24 -5.93
C GLN A 105 -5.72 -14.09 -5.38
N VAL A 106 -6.27 -12.89 -5.22
CA VAL A 106 -5.56 -11.76 -4.60
C VAL A 106 -5.10 -12.12 -3.19
N LEU A 107 -5.98 -12.68 -2.35
CA LEU A 107 -5.66 -13.07 -0.98
C LEU A 107 -4.54 -14.12 -0.93
N ALA A 108 -4.62 -15.14 -1.78
CA ALA A 108 -3.65 -16.23 -1.82
C ALA A 108 -2.27 -15.75 -2.32
N GLU A 109 -2.23 -15.09 -3.48
CA GLU A 109 -0.98 -14.75 -4.16
C GLU A 109 -0.29 -13.52 -3.52
N SER A 110 -1.04 -12.65 -2.82
CA SER A 110 -0.47 -11.57 -2.01
C SER A 110 0.01 -12.01 -0.63
N LYS A 111 -0.19 -13.29 -0.26
CA LYS A 111 0.06 -13.83 1.09
C LYS A 111 -0.60 -12.97 2.17
N TYR A 112 -1.84 -12.54 1.93
CA TYR A 112 -2.50 -11.55 2.76
C TYR A 112 -2.61 -11.99 4.23
N ASN A 113 -2.23 -11.09 5.13
CA ASN A 113 -2.42 -11.25 6.55
C ASN A 113 -2.85 -9.89 7.15
N SER A 114 -4.08 -9.83 7.65
CA SER A 114 -4.67 -8.59 8.18
C SER A 114 -3.88 -7.99 9.34
N LYS A 115 -3.27 -8.83 10.20
CA LYS A 115 -2.46 -8.36 11.32
C LYS A 115 -1.17 -7.71 10.84
N VAL A 116 -0.52 -8.33 9.85
CA VAL A 116 0.73 -7.78 9.27
C VAL A 116 0.46 -6.47 8.54
N LEU A 117 -0.63 -6.40 7.76
CA LEU A 117 -1.03 -5.16 7.09
C LEU A 117 -1.34 -4.05 8.11
N PHE A 118 -2.08 -4.38 9.17
CA PHE A 118 -2.40 -3.41 10.22
C PHE A 118 -1.15 -2.93 10.95
N GLN A 119 -0.21 -3.84 11.26
CA GLN A 119 1.07 -3.45 11.87
C GLN A 119 1.85 -2.52 10.95
N LEU A 120 1.99 -2.84 9.66
CA LEU A 120 2.68 -1.96 8.71
C LEU A 120 2.00 -0.59 8.62
N LEU A 121 0.67 -0.50 8.70
CA LEU A 121 -0.05 0.77 8.73
C LEU A 121 0.34 1.61 9.95
N LEU A 122 0.39 1.01 11.14
CA LEU A 122 0.80 1.70 12.37
C LEU A 122 2.27 2.14 12.30
N ASP A 123 3.15 1.24 11.87
CA ASP A 123 4.57 1.52 11.71
C ASP A 123 4.81 2.66 10.70
N THR A 124 4.08 2.65 9.59
CA THR A 124 4.17 3.68 8.56
C THR A 124 3.71 5.03 9.10
N ALA A 125 2.63 5.07 9.88
CA ALA A 125 2.15 6.32 10.50
C ALA A 125 3.16 6.89 11.51
N GLN A 126 3.77 6.03 12.34
CA GLN A 126 4.82 6.44 13.27
C GLN A 126 6.06 6.94 12.50
N TYR A 127 6.45 6.22 11.45
CA TYR A 127 7.59 6.59 10.61
C TYR A 127 7.38 7.94 9.93
N GLU A 128 6.20 8.17 9.36
CA GLU A 128 5.81 9.45 8.76
C GLU A 128 5.90 10.59 9.77
N PHE A 129 5.36 10.39 10.97
CA PHE A 129 5.39 11.39 12.05
C PHE A 129 6.83 11.75 12.42
N LEU A 130 7.69 10.76 12.68
CA LEU A 130 9.08 10.99 13.06
C LEU A 130 9.88 11.70 11.94
N LEU A 131 9.71 11.25 10.70
CA LEU A 131 10.37 11.87 9.55
C LEU A 131 9.95 13.33 9.38
N LYS A 132 8.65 13.61 9.54
CA LYS A 132 8.10 14.97 9.48
C LYS A 132 8.68 15.85 10.58
N GLU A 133 8.76 15.38 11.82
CA GLU A 133 9.31 16.18 12.93
C GLU A 133 10.78 16.56 12.69
N VAL A 134 11.60 15.63 12.20
CA VAL A 134 13.01 15.90 11.84
C VAL A 134 13.09 16.90 10.67
N MET A 135 12.27 16.75 9.64
CA MET A 135 12.25 17.72 8.54
C MET A 135 11.80 19.12 8.99
N LEU A 136 10.85 19.19 9.93
CA LEU A 136 10.41 20.46 10.53
C LEU A 136 11.52 21.08 11.40
N SER A 137 12.36 20.30 12.08
CA SER A 137 13.51 20.84 12.83
C SER A 137 14.47 21.59 11.90
N PHE A 138 14.75 21.05 10.71
CA PHE A 138 15.57 21.72 9.70
C PHE A 138 14.99 23.06 9.24
N LEU A 139 13.68 23.10 9.01
CA LEU A 139 13.01 24.34 8.60
C LEU A 139 13.06 25.39 9.70
N ARG A 140 12.82 24.99 10.96
CA ARG A 140 12.92 25.91 12.12
C ARG A 140 14.33 26.41 12.33
N ALA A 141 15.34 25.56 12.09
CA ALA A 141 16.74 25.97 12.16
C ALA A 141 17.06 27.02 11.07
N LYS A 142 16.58 26.82 9.84
CA LYS A 142 16.77 27.78 8.74
C LYS A 142 16.11 29.14 8.96
N VAL A 143 15.00 29.22 9.70
CA VAL A 143 14.30 30.49 10.01
C VAL A 143 15.02 31.31 11.08
N LYS A 144 15.95 30.72 11.83
CA LYS A 144 16.77 31.43 12.83
C LYS A 144 18.02 32.11 12.23
N TRP A 145 18.31 31.87 10.96
CA TRP A 145 19.38 32.51 10.18
C TRP A 145 18.77 33.40 9.10
#